data_AF-A0A292YF29-F1
#
_entry.id   AF-A0A292YF29-F1
#
_cell.length_a   1.000
_cell.length_b   1.000
_cell.length_c   1.000
_cell.angle_alpha   90.00
_cell.angle_beta   90.00
_cell.angle_gamma   90.00
#
_symmetry.space_group_name_H-M   'P 1'
#
loop_
_entity.id
_entity.type
_entity.pdbx_description
1 polymer ?
#
loop_
_entity_poly.entity_id
_entity_poly.type
_entity_poly.pdbx_seq_one_letter_code
_entity_poly.pdbx_strand_id
1 'polypeptide(L)'
;MMHVQDYEHLLLSWAQLTAIQIVMGEDAEASSLRLIEDKLLKEYKISGIRLVGRTYDEYAVAFNKDGENQMVRFDADEVESIYDV
;
A
#
# COMPACT_ATOMS: atom_id res chain seq x y z
N MET A 1 11.86 -13.74 -12.08
CA MET A 1 12.10 -12.47 -11.37
C MET A 1 10.98 -11.53 -11.77
N MET A 2 10.03 -11.28 -10.87
CA MET A 2 8.91 -10.38 -11.13
C MET A 2 9.45 -8.95 -11.06
N HIS A 3 9.30 -8.17 -12.13
CA HIS A 3 9.56 -6.74 -12.09
C HIS A 3 8.42 -6.10 -11.30
N VAL A 4 8.59 -5.95 -9.99
CA VAL A 4 7.66 -5.18 -9.17
C VAL A 4 7.77 -3.73 -9.61
N GLN A 5 6.65 -3.09 -9.94
CA GLN A 5 6.65 -1.71 -10.41
C GLN A 5 6.86 -0.76 -9.22
N ASP A 6 7.57 0.36 -9.40
CA ASP A 6 7.91 1.27 -8.29
C ASP A 6 6.69 1.75 -7.47
N TYR A 7 5.50 1.83 -8.09
CA TYR A 7 4.27 2.18 -7.38
C TYR A 7 3.72 1.04 -6.51
N GLU A 8 4.01 -0.22 -6.83
CA GLU A 8 3.53 -1.38 -6.06
C GLU A 8 4.21 -1.41 -4.69
N HIS A 9 5.49 -1.04 -4.61
CA HIS A 9 6.17 -0.83 -3.32
C HIS A 9 5.53 0.30 -2.50
N LEU A 10 5.14 1.40 -3.15
CA LEU A 10 4.43 2.48 -2.47
C LEU A 10 3.04 2.04 -1.98
N LEU A 11 2.31 1.24 -2.77
CA LEU A 11 1.03 0.66 -2.37
C LEU A 11 1.17 -0.33 -1.21
N LEU A 12 2.25 -1.12 -1.17
CA LEU A 12 2.57 -2.00 -0.05
C LEU A 12 2.87 -1.18 1.22
N SER A 13 3.73 -0.17 1.14
CA SER A 13 4.01 0.72 2.28
C SER A 13 2.74 1.42 2.77
N TRP A 14 1.88 1.88 1.87
CA TRP A 14 0.57 2.45 2.22
C TRP A 14 -0.29 1.42 2.96
N ALA A 15 -0.41 0.19 2.46
CA ALA A 15 -1.22 -0.86 3.08
C ALA A 15 -0.75 -1.20 4.50
N GLN A 16 0.56 -1.27 4.71
CA GLN A 16 1.17 -1.53 6.02
C GLN A 16 0.88 -0.41 7.02
N LEU A 17 1.05 0.86 6.62
CA LEU A 17 0.76 2.01 7.49
C LEU A 17 -0.73 2.12 7.82
N THR A 18 -1.61 1.85 6.85
CA THR A 18 -3.06 1.76 7.09
C THR A 18 -3.37 0.63 8.07
N ALA A 19 -2.72 -0.53 7.95
CA ALA A 19 -2.89 -1.62 8.90
C ALA A 19 -2.43 -1.25 10.32
N ILE A 20 -1.35 -0.49 10.45
CA ILE A 20 -0.88 0.06 11.74
C ILE A 20 -1.90 1.01 12.33
N GLN A 21 -2.44 1.96 11.56
CA GLN A 21 -3.48 2.88 12.04
C GLN A 21 -4.75 2.17 12.52
N ILE A 22 -5.16 1.08 11.85
CA ILE A 22 -6.31 0.28 12.30
C ILE A 22 -6.07 -0.31 13.70
N VAL A 23 -4.82 -0.62 14.05
CA VAL A 23 -4.46 -1.22 15.35
C VAL A 23 -4.15 -0.16 16.40
N MET A 24 -3.40 0.89 16.04
CA MET A 24 -2.84 1.88 16.96
C MET A 24 -3.64 3.19 17.04
N GLY A 25 -4.62 3.39 16.14
CA GLY A 25 -5.40 4.62 16.01
C GLY A 25 -4.95 5.51 14.84
N GLU A 26 -5.86 6.36 14.35
CA GLU A 26 -5.70 7.14 13.11
C GLU A 26 -4.53 8.14 13.15
N ASP A 27 -4.11 8.61 14.32
CA ASP A 27 -3.08 9.64 14.42
C ASP A 27 -1.64 9.14 14.23
N ALA A 28 -1.40 7.82 14.34
CA ALA A 28 -0.04 7.27 14.37
C ALA A 28 0.77 7.57 13.10
N GLU A 29 0.12 7.57 11.91
CA GLU A 29 0.82 7.60 10.61
C GLU A 29 0.15 8.51 9.55
N ALA A 30 -0.71 9.45 9.98
CA ALA A 30 -1.53 10.23 9.06
C ALA A 30 -0.73 11.11 8.08
N SER A 31 0.42 11.63 8.50
CA SER A 31 1.32 12.42 7.64
C SER A 31 2.05 11.55 6.61
N SER A 32 2.52 10.38 7.02
CA SER A 32 3.20 9.39 6.19
C SER A 32 2.28 8.89 5.07
N LEU A 33 1.03 8.55 5.40
CA LEU A 33 0.04 8.11 4.42
C LEU A 33 -0.25 9.18 3.36
N ARG A 34 -0.48 10.43 3.78
CA ARG A 34 -0.72 11.54 2.84
C ARG A 34 0.45 11.75 1.88
N LEU A 35 1.70 11.61 2.35
CA LEU A 35 2.88 11.74 1.50
C LEU A 35 2.90 10.65 0.41
N ILE A 36 2.58 9.41 0.78
CA ILE A 36 2.54 8.28 -0.15
C ILE A 36 1.42 8.44 -1.16
N GLU A 37 0.22 8.82 -0.72
CA GLU A 37 -0.94 9.09 -1.58
C GLU A 37 -0.63 10.21 -2.59
N ASP A 38 0.00 11.30 -2.14
CA ASP A 38 0.42 12.41 -3.00
C ASP A 38 1.41 11.95 -4.08
N LYS A 39 2.37 11.09 -3.72
CA LYS A 39 3.37 10.56 -4.65
C LYS A 39 2.73 9.64 -5.68
N LEU A 40 1.87 8.71 -5.23
CA LEU A 40 1.09 7.81 -6.08
C LEU A 40 0.23 8.58 -7.08
N LEU A 41 -0.41 9.66 -6.65
CA LEU A 41 -1.24 10.50 -7.51
C LEU A 41 -0.41 11.28 -8.54
N LYS A 42 0.64 11.99 -8.09
CA LYS A 42 1.40 12.90 -8.94
C LYS A 42 2.22 12.15 -9.99
N GLU A 43 2.91 11.10 -9.58
CA GLU A 43 3.88 10.37 -10.40
C GLU A 43 3.24 9.23 -11.19
N TYR A 44 2.26 8.52 -10.60
CA TYR A 44 1.71 7.28 -11.18
C TYR A 44 0.24 7.36 -11.56
N LYS A 45 -0.42 8.51 -11.37
CA LYS A 45 -1.86 8.72 -11.62
C LYS A 45 -2.75 7.73 -10.85
N ILE A 46 -2.29 7.30 -9.68
CA ILE A 46 -3.00 6.38 -8.80
C ILE A 46 -3.82 7.17 -7.78
N SER A 47 -5.09 6.82 -7.62
CA SER A 47 -6.01 7.47 -6.67
C SER A 47 -7.05 6.48 -6.14
N GLY A 48 -7.88 6.92 -5.18
CA GLY A 48 -8.99 6.10 -4.67
C GLY A 48 -8.54 4.79 -4.02
N ILE A 49 -7.38 4.83 -3.37
CA ILE A 49 -6.72 3.66 -2.76
C ILE A 49 -7.55 3.18 -1.57
N ARG A 50 -7.81 1.88 -1.52
CA ARG A 50 -8.59 1.22 -0.46
C ARG A 50 -7.98 -0.12 -0.11
N LEU A 51 -7.78 -0.36 1.18
CA LEU A 51 -7.50 -1.70 1.69
C LEU A 51 -8.81 -2.51 1.66
N VAL A 52 -8.88 -3.50 0.75
CA VAL A 52 -10.10 -4.30 0.53
C VAL A 52 -9.98 -5.72 1.08
N GLY A 53 -8.76 -6.15 1.42
CA GLY A 53 -8.51 -7.41 2.11
C GLY A 53 -7.27 -7.31 2.98
N ARG A 54 -7.35 -7.92 4.17
CA ARG A 54 -6.23 -8.10 5.09
C ARG A 54 -6.43 -9.43 5.80
N THR A 55 -5.49 -10.34 5.61
CA THR A 55 -5.42 -11.60 6.36
C THR A 55 -4.11 -11.63 7.13
N TYR A 56 -3.77 -12.77 7.73
CA TYR A 56 -2.43 -12.97 8.29
C TYR A 56 -1.36 -13.03 7.20
N ASP A 57 -1.74 -13.53 6.01
CA ASP A 57 -0.82 -13.88 4.93
C ASP A 57 -0.83 -12.90 3.75
N GLU A 58 -1.81 -11.99 3.65
CA GLU A 58 -1.92 -11.08 2.50
C GLU A 58 -2.55 -9.72 2.81
N TYR A 59 -2.14 -8.73 2.01
CA TYR A 59 -2.82 -7.45 1.82
C TYR A 59 -3.39 -7.36 0.40
N ALA A 60 -4.66 -6.99 0.27
CA ALA A 60 -5.30 -6.70 -1.01
C ALA A 60 -5.69 -5.22 -1.10
N VAL A 61 -5.14 -4.52 -2.08
CA VAL A 61 -5.34 -3.09 -2.28
C VAL A 61 -6.03 -2.84 -3.62
N ALA A 62 -7.19 -2.18 -3.56
CA ALA A 62 -7.89 -1.70 -4.76
C ALA A 62 -7.59 -0.21 -4.97
N PHE A 63 -7.35 0.18 -6.21
CA PHE A 63 -7.01 1.56 -6.56
C PHE A 63 -7.49 1.89 -7.99
N ASN A 64 -7.59 3.17 -8.30
CA ASN A 64 -7.80 3.65 -9.66
C ASN A 64 -6.45 4.09 -10.24
N LYS A 65 -6.11 3.62 -11.44
CA LYS A 65 -4.91 4.02 -12.17
C LYS A 65 -5.31 4.36 -13.60
N ASP A 66 -5.01 5.58 -14.02
CA ASP A 66 -5.33 6.06 -15.38
C ASP A 66 -6.83 5.95 -15.73
N GLY A 67 -7.72 6.07 -14.73
CA GLY A 67 -9.17 5.95 -14.90
C GLY A 67 -9.71 4.52 -14.78
N GLU A 68 -8.83 3.51 -14.71
CA GLU A 68 -9.23 2.10 -14.58
C GLU A 68 -9.09 1.61 -13.14
N ASN A 69 -10.07 0.82 -12.68
CA ASN A 69 -10.00 0.19 -11.37
C ASN A 69 -9.11 -1.06 -11.44
N GLN A 70 -8.10 -1.10 -10.60
CA GLN A 70 -7.13 -2.18 -10.49
C GLN A 70 -7.09 -2.70 -9.04
N MET A 71 -6.50 -3.88 -8.89
CA MET A 71 -6.27 -4.49 -7.59
C MET A 71 -4.93 -5.21 -7.61
N VAL A 72 -4.15 -5.03 -6.55
CA VAL A 72 -2.90 -5.73 -6.30
C VAL A 72 -3.00 -6.49 -4.98
N ARG A 73 -2.34 -7.64 -4.92
CA ARG A 73 -2.17 -8.44 -3.71
C ARG A 73 -0.70 -8.50 -3.36
N PHE A 74 -0.39 -8.37 -2.08
CA PHE A 74 0.95 -8.51 -1.52
C PHE A 74 0.92 -9.62 -0.48
N ASP A 75 1.88 -10.52 -0.55
CA ASP A 75 2.05 -11.54 0.49
C ASP A 75 2.67 -10.88 1.72
N ALA A 76 2.17 -11.21 2.92
CA ALA A 76 2.70 -10.70 4.17
C ALA A 76 4.16 -11.16 4.40
N ASP A 77 4.58 -12.26 3.79
CA ASP A 77 5.96 -12.76 3.83
C ASP A 77 6.93 -11.87 3.04
N GLU A 78 6.45 -11.09 2.06
CA GLU A 78 7.25 -10.04 1.40
C GLU A 78 7.58 -8.87 2.35
N VAL A 79 6.97 -8.84 3.54
CA VAL A 79 7.16 -7.83 4.59
C VAL A 79 8.24 -8.22 5.60
N GLU A 80 8.53 -9.52 5.82
CA GLU A 80 9.55 -9.92 6.80
C GLU A 80 10.98 -9.67 6.32
N SER A 81 11.22 -9.59 5.00
CA SER A 81 12.58 -9.42 4.44
C SER A 81 13.20 -8.03 4.64
N ILE A 82 12.43 -7.01 5.06
CA ILE A 82 12.98 -5.67 5.33
C ILE A 82 13.54 -5.51 6.74
N TYR A 83 13.31 -6.49 7.63
CA TYR A 83 13.87 -6.51 8.99
C TYR A 83 15.13 -7.38 9.12
N ASP A 84 15.49 -8.15 8.08
CA ASP A 84 16.75 -8.90 7.99
C ASP A 84 17.89 -8.04 7.44
N VAL A 85 18.17 -6.91 8.10
CA VAL A 85 19.36 -6.06 7.86
C VAL A 85 20.26 -6.03 9.08
#